data_AF-A0A7C2M7H4-F1
#
_entry.id   AF-A0A7C2M7H4-F1
#
_cell.length_a   1.000
_cell.length_b   1.000
_cell.length_c   1.000
_cell.angle_alpha   90.00
_cell.angle_beta   90.00
_cell.angle_gamma   90.00
#
_symmetry.space_group_name_H-M   'P 1'
#
loop_
_entity.id
_entity.type
_entity.pdbx_description
1 polymer ?
#
loop_
_entity_poly.entity_id
_entity_poly.type
_entity_poly.pdbx_seq_one_letter_code
_entity_poly.pdbx_strand_id
1 'polypeptide(L)'
;MSDHLREEDFIHYLDGRLNEAARARLDRHLAACADCRGRVDELRGLMGVLGEWQAAAPSPRFDAALRARLAEEPAAAPWYALRPAYAAALVAAAAVLALGVYLWPPTPPDVPAPVTQLPPPPLTPGAPPVVATPRPGRPAAPANDELAAFNNPVLLENYELLEEFDVLFEPVTPEEKKSL
;
A
#
# COMPACT_ATOMS: atom_id res chain seq x y z
N MET A 1 -26.05 -0.42 -24.10
CA MET A 1 -26.17 0.72 -23.17
C MET A 1 -24.86 0.84 -22.43
N SER A 2 -23.95 1.67 -22.95
CA SER A 2 -22.67 1.95 -22.31
C SER A 2 -22.94 2.93 -21.19
N ASP A 3 -22.65 2.52 -19.96
CA ASP A 3 -22.77 3.36 -18.78
C ASP A 3 -21.76 4.52 -18.90
N HIS A 4 -22.24 5.75 -19.06
CA HIS A 4 -21.41 6.95 -19.15
C HIS A 4 -20.94 7.35 -17.74
N LEU A 5 -19.82 8.07 -17.64
CA LEU A 5 -19.37 8.59 -16.34
C LEU A 5 -20.40 9.54 -15.73
N ARG A 6 -20.58 9.43 -14.41
CA ARG A 6 -21.37 10.39 -13.65
C ARG A 6 -20.54 11.65 -13.43
N GLU A 7 -21.21 12.77 -13.20
CA GLU A 7 -20.55 14.08 -13.09
C GLU A 7 -19.53 14.13 -11.94
N GLU A 8 -19.86 13.56 -10.78
CA GLU A 8 -18.97 13.48 -9.62
C GLU A 8 -17.66 12.71 -9.92
N ASP A 9 -17.74 11.69 -10.78
CA ASP A 9 -16.57 10.88 -11.12
C ASP A 9 -15.57 11.67 -11.97
N PHE A 10 -16.03 12.69 -12.74
CA PHE A 10 -15.14 13.58 -13.49
C PHE A 10 -14.32 14.50 -12.59
N ILE A 11 -14.95 15.07 -11.55
CA ILE A 11 -14.25 15.95 -10.60
C ILE A 11 -13.20 15.17 -9.83
N HIS A 12 -13.54 14.00 -9.30
CA HIS A 12 -12.60 13.12 -8.60
C HIS A 12 -11.43 12.66 -9.49
N TYR A 13 -11.71 12.48 -10.79
CA TYR A 13 -10.67 12.16 -11.75
C TYR A 13 -9.71 13.33 -11.99
N LEU A 14 -10.23 14.56 -12.10
CA LEU A 14 -9.46 15.77 -12.37
C LEU A 14 -8.67 16.26 -11.15
N ASP A 15 -9.24 16.17 -9.94
CA ASP A 15 -8.60 16.60 -8.69
C ASP A 15 -7.65 15.55 -8.08
N GLY A 16 -7.60 14.35 -8.66
CA GLY A 16 -6.71 13.28 -8.23
C GLY A 16 -7.18 12.50 -7.00
N ARG A 17 -8.44 12.62 -6.58
CA ARG A 17 -8.98 11.95 -5.39
C ARG A 17 -9.40 10.49 -5.59
N LEU A 18 -9.32 9.98 -6.82
CA LEU A 18 -9.56 8.57 -7.09
C LEU A 18 -8.42 7.69 -6.57
N ASN A 19 -8.77 6.55 -5.97
CA ASN A 19 -7.81 5.48 -5.73
C ASN A 19 -7.30 4.89 -7.06
N GLU A 20 -6.17 4.17 -6.99
CA GLU A 20 -5.48 3.65 -8.17
C GLU A 20 -6.35 2.72 -9.04
N ALA A 21 -7.13 1.84 -8.41
CA ALA A 21 -8.02 0.92 -9.11
C ALA A 21 -9.16 1.65 -9.84
N ALA A 22 -9.77 2.64 -9.20
CA ALA A 22 -10.81 3.47 -9.78
C ALA A 22 -10.25 4.32 -10.93
N ARG A 23 -9.06 4.90 -10.76
CA ARG A 23 -8.39 5.68 -11.81
C ARG A 23 -8.11 4.82 -13.05
N ALA A 24 -7.55 3.61 -12.87
CA ALA A 24 -7.29 2.69 -13.97
C ALA A 24 -8.57 2.20 -14.68
N ARG A 25 -9.69 2.07 -13.97
CA ARG A 25 -11.00 1.77 -14.59
C ARG A 25 -11.47 2.94 -15.46
N LEU A 26 -11.36 4.17 -14.95
CA LEU A 26 -11.78 5.37 -15.65
C LEU A 26 -10.90 5.65 -16.87
N ASP A 27 -9.58 5.50 -16.76
CA ASP A 27 -8.66 5.66 -17.89
C ASP A 27 -9.00 4.71 -19.05
N ARG A 28 -9.33 3.44 -18.74
CA ARG A 28 -9.82 2.50 -19.76
C ARG A 28 -11.14 2.94 -20.40
N HIS A 29 -12.06 3.49 -19.61
CA HIS A 29 -13.31 4.01 -20.13
C HIS A 29 -13.08 5.23 -21.05
N LEU A 30 -12.25 6.18 -20.63
CA LEU A 30 -11.88 7.35 -21.43
C LEU A 30 -11.17 6.93 -22.71
N ALA A 31 -10.36 5.87 -22.70
CA ALA A 31 -9.77 5.33 -23.93
C ALA A 31 -10.83 4.85 -24.93
N ALA A 32 -11.93 4.27 -24.45
CA ALA A 32 -12.99 3.68 -25.27
C ALA A 32 -14.16 4.62 -25.62
N CYS A 33 -14.41 5.67 -24.84
CA CYS A 33 -15.55 6.58 -25.01
C CYS A 33 -15.09 8.00 -25.39
N ALA A 34 -15.40 8.42 -26.63
CA ALA A 34 -15.07 9.76 -27.12
C ALA A 34 -15.86 10.87 -26.39
N ASP A 35 -17.14 10.63 -26.08
CA ASP A 35 -18.00 11.63 -25.42
C ASP A 35 -17.51 11.97 -24.01
N CYS A 36 -17.18 10.94 -23.21
CA CYS A 36 -16.65 11.15 -21.86
C CYS A 36 -15.25 11.80 -21.89
N ARG A 37 -14.42 11.51 -22.90
CA ARG A 37 -13.16 12.25 -23.11
C ARG A 37 -13.40 13.73 -23.38
N GLY A 38 -14.30 14.05 -24.31
CA GLY A 38 -14.62 15.43 -24.66
C GLY A 38 -15.06 16.26 -23.44
N ARG A 39 -15.91 15.68 -22.58
CA ARG A 39 -16.33 16.32 -21.33
C ARG A 39 -15.17 16.55 -20.36
N VAL A 40 -14.32 15.55 -20.13
CA VAL A 40 -13.13 15.70 -19.28
C VAL A 40 -12.19 16.79 -19.81
N ASP A 41 -12.00 16.84 -21.13
CA ASP A 41 -11.13 17.82 -21.77
C ASP A 41 -11.68 19.24 -21.65
N GLU A 42 -13.00 19.42 -21.78
CA GLU A 42 -13.68 20.71 -21.54
C GLU A 42 -13.49 21.18 -20.10
N LEU A 43 -13.77 20.32 -19.11
CA LEU A 43 -13.57 20.64 -17.69
C LEU A 43 -12.09 20.90 -17.38
N ARG A 44 -11.16 20.16 -17.98
CA ARG A 44 -9.71 20.41 -17.83
C ARG A 44 -9.33 21.80 -18.36
N GLY A 45 -9.94 22.22 -19.47
CA GLY A 45 -9.77 23.58 -20.00
C GLY A 45 -10.22 24.65 -19.00
N LEU A 46 -11.40 24.48 -18.40
CA LEU A 46 -11.90 25.39 -17.36
C LEU A 46 -10.97 25.44 -16.14
N MET A 47 -10.50 24.29 -15.67
CA MET A 47 -9.53 24.21 -14.56
C MET A 47 -8.19 24.87 -14.90
N GLY A 48 -7.76 24.80 -16.17
CA GLY A 48 -6.58 25.50 -16.66
C GLY A 48 -6.69 27.01 -16.52
N VAL A 49 -7.83 27.58 -16.95
CA VAL A 49 -8.10 29.03 -16.80
C VAL A 49 -8.14 29.45 -15.32
N LEU A 50 -8.76 28.64 -14.46
CA LEU A 50 -8.74 28.89 -13.02
C LEU A 50 -7.32 28.81 -12.43
N GLY A 51 -6.47 27.95 -12.97
CA GLY A 51 -5.06 27.82 -12.57
C GLY A 51 -4.18 29.00 -12.96
N GLU A 52 -4.59 29.84 -13.91
CA GLU A 52 -3.88 31.09 -14.25
C GLU A 52 -4.05 32.17 -13.17
N TRP A 53 -5.01 31.99 -12.26
CA TRP A 53 -5.18 32.88 -11.12
C TRP A 53 -3.93 32.86 -10.24
N GLN A 54 -3.39 34.04 -9.91
CA GLN A 54 -2.24 34.15 -9.02
C GLN A 54 -2.60 33.63 -7.63
N ALA A 55 -2.09 32.44 -7.31
CA ALA A 55 -2.15 31.90 -5.96
C ALA A 55 -1.42 32.87 -5.01
N ALA A 56 -2.06 33.19 -3.88
CA ALA A 56 -1.40 33.96 -2.84
C ALA A 56 -0.16 33.21 -2.36
N ALA A 57 0.98 33.91 -2.28
CA ALA A 57 2.19 33.32 -1.74
C ALA A 57 1.95 32.89 -0.28
N PRO A 58 2.43 31.70 0.14
CA PRO A 58 2.33 31.30 1.54
C PRO A 58 3.04 32.31 2.44
N SER A 59 2.54 32.47 3.68
CA SER A 59 3.17 33.38 4.63
C SER A 59 4.57 32.87 5.04
N PRO A 60 5.53 33.76 5.34
CA PRO A 60 6.85 33.34 5.83
C PRO A 60 6.80 32.46 7.08
N ARG A 61 5.79 32.65 7.93
CA ARG A 61 5.54 31.83 9.12
C ARG A 61 5.16 30.40 8.74
N PHE A 62 4.28 30.24 7.75
CA PHE A 62 3.89 28.93 7.24
C PHE A 62 5.11 28.18 6.67
N ASP A 63 5.91 28.85 5.85
CA ASP A 63 7.11 28.25 5.26
C ASP A 63 8.15 27.84 6.31
N ALA A 64 8.30 28.64 7.37
CA ALA A 64 9.18 28.28 8.49
C ALA A 64 8.67 27.05 9.24
N ALA A 65 7.36 26.99 9.53
CA ALA A 65 6.74 25.86 10.19
C ALA A 65 6.81 24.58 9.34
N LEU A 66 6.54 24.68 8.04
CA LEU A 66 6.63 23.56 7.11
C LEU A 66 8.06 22.99 7.05
N ARG A 67 9.07 23.86 6.91
CA ARG A 67 10.47 23.42 6.90
C ARG A 67 10.89 22.77 8.21
N ALA A 68 10.42 23.28 9.35
CA ALA A 68 10.66 22.64 10.64
C ALA A 68 10.06 21.23 10.69
N ARG A 69 8.81 21.05 10.23
CA ARG A 69 8.16 19.73 10.17
C ARG A 69 8.86 18.75 9.24
N LEU A 70 9.28 19.19 8.06
CA LEU A 70 10.03 18.35 7.12
C LEU A 70 11.41 17.95 7.65
N ALA A 71 12.04 18.79 8.50
CA ALA A 71 13.29 18.46 9.17
C ALA A 71 13.10 17.48 10.34
N GLU A 72 11.91 17.47 10.95
CA GLU A 72 11.51 16.52 12.00
C GLU A 72 11.14 15.15 11.44
N GLU A 73 10.73 15.05 10.17
CA GLU A 73 10.54 13.75 9.53
C GLU A 73 11.88 13.00 9.51
N PRO A 74 11.96 11.79 10.11
CA PRO A 74 13.18 11.03 10.10
C PRO A 74 13.50 10.73 8.64
N ALA A 75 14.54 11.39 8.11
CA ALA A 75 15.08 11.06 6.81
C ALA A 75 15.34 9.56 6.82
N ALA A 76 14.56 8.81 6.03
CA ALA A 76 14.65 7.36 5.99
C ALA A 76 16.11 7.01 5.77
N ALA A 77 16.72 6.36 6.77
CA ALA A 77 18.13 6.06 6.72
C ALA A 77 18.37 5.27 5.43
N PRO A 78 19.26 5.75 4.55
CA PRO A 78 19.42 5.10 3.27
C PRO A 78 19.80 3.64 3.50
N TRP A 79 19.22 2.70 2.75
CA TRP A 79 19.47 1.27 2.93
C TRP A 79 20.97 0.90 2.87
N TYR A 80 21.79 1.74 2.21
CA TYR A 80 23.25 1.60 2.17
C TYR A 80 23.97 1.93 3.49
N ALA A 81 23.33 2.62 4.43
CA ALA A 81 23.92 2.98 5.73
C ALA A 81 24.25 1.77 6.61
N LEU A 82 23.57 0.63 6.39
CA LEU A 82 23.82 -0.62 7.11
C LEU A 82 24.85 -1.54 6.43
N ARG A 83 25.35 -1.17 5.24
CA ARG A 83 26.36 -1.96 4.49
C ARG A 83 27.60 -2.35 5.29
N PRO A 84 28.25 -1.45 6.07
CA PRO A 84 29.44 -1.85 6.82
C PRO A 84 29.11 -2.85 7.94
N ALA A 85 27.93 -2.77 8.56
CA ALA A 85 27.50 -3.71 9.59
C ALA A 85 27.24 -5.11 9.01
N TYR A 86 26.58 -5.20 7.84
CA TYR A 86 26.40 -6.48 7.15
C TYR A 86 27.72 -7.07 6.64
N ALA A 87 28.64 -6.23 6.14
CA ALA A 87 29.96 -6.70 5.72
C ALA A 87 30.75 -7.30 6.89
N ALA A 88 30.76 -6.63 8.05
CA ALA A 88 31.39 -7.15 9.26
C ALA A 88 30.73 -8.46 9.75
N ALA A 89 29.40 -8.53 9.70
CA ALA A 89 28.66 -9.74 10.09
C ALA A 89 28.96 -10.93 9.17
N LEU A 90 29.07 -10.71 7.85
CA LEU A 90 29.43 -11.76 6.89
C LEU A 90 30.86 -12.26 7.11
N VAL A 91 31.81 -11.36 7.37
CA VAL A 91 33.19 -11.73 7.69
C VAL A 91 33.25 -12.56 8.97
N ALA A 92 32.53 -12.14 10.02
CA ALA A 92 32.45 -12.88 11.27
C ALA A 92 31.81 -14.27 11.09
N ALA A 93 30.70 -14.36 10.34
CA ALA A 93 30.05 -15.63 10.04
C ALA A 93 30.96 -16.58 9.23
N ALA A 94 31.67 -16.06 8.23
CA ALA A 94 32.63 -16.83 7.46
C ALA A 94 33.79 -17.34 8.33
N ALA A 95 34.29 -16.52 9.26
CA ALA A 95 35.32 -16.92 10.20
C ALA A 95 34.84 -18.04 11.15
N VAL A 96 33.62 -17.95 11.66
CA VAL A 96 33.01 -18.99 12.52
C VAL A 96 32.81 -20.29 11.73
N LEU A 97 32.32 -20.22 10.50
CA LEU A 97 32.15 -21.40 9.64
C LEU A 97 33.50 -22.04 9.30
N ALA A 98 34.50 -21.25 8.93
CA ALA A 98 35.85 -21.76 8.64
C ALA A 98 36.46 -22.44 9.88
N LEU A 99 36.28 -21.85 11.06
CA LEU A 99 36.74 -22.42 12.32
C LEU A 99 36.00 -23.73 12.65
N GLY A 100 34.68 -23.78 12.43
CA GLY A 100 33.88 -24.99 12.64
C GLY A 100 34.28 -26.13 11.71
N VAL A 101 34.55 -25.84 10.44
CA VAL A 101 35.05 -26.83 9.47
C VAL A 101 36.46 -27.30 9.85
N TYR A 102 37.33 -26.38 10.26
CA TYR A 102 38.70 -26.72 10.67
C TYR A 102 38.74 -27.65 11.89
N LEU A 103 37.78 -27.50 12.81
CA LEU A 103 37.68 -28.32 14.02
C LEU A 103 36.87 -29.61 13.83
N TRP A 104 36.33 -29.88 12.63
CA TRP A 104 35.50 -31.05 12.39
C TRP A 104 36.35 -32.33 12.20
N PRO A 105 36.23 -33.35 13.06
CA PRO A 105 36.97 -34.59 12.89
C PRO A 105 36.41 -35.40 11.70
N PRO A 106 37.26 -36.00 10.84
CA PRO A 106 36.78 -36.80 9.72
C PRO A 106 36.09 -38.08 10.23
N THR A 107 34.84 -38.30 9.84
CA THR A 107 34.13 -39.55 10.14
C THR A 107 34.64 -40.68 9.25
N PRO A 108 35.02 -41.85 9.81
CA PRO A 108 35.37 -43.00 9.01
C PRO A 108 34.12 -43.52 8.27
N PRO A 109 34.25 -44.01 7.03
CA PRO A 109 33.12 -44.49 6.24
C PRO A 109 32.49 -45.74 6.86
N ASP A 110 31.17 -45.72 7.06
CA ASP A 110 30.38 -46.86 7.50
C ASP A 110 30.33 -47.95 6.41
N VAL A 111 30.88 -49.12 6.71
CA VAL A 111 30.72 -50.32 5.87
C VAL A 111 29.51 -51.10 6.39
N PRO A 112 28.37 -51.15 5.66
CA PRO A 112 27.18 -51.84 6.15
C PRO A 112 27.40 -53.36 6.18
N ALA A 113 27.06 -53.98 7.31
CA ALA A 113 27.08 -55.44 7.46
C ALA A 113 25.98 -56.10 6.60
N PRO A 114 26.22 -57.32 6.05
CA PRO A 114 25.27 -57.98 5.17
C PRO A 114 24.00 -58.42 5.92
N VAL A 115 22.84 -58.05 5.39
CA VAL A 115 21.52 -58.36 5.95
C VAL A 115 20.99 -59.65 5.32
N THR A 116 20.80 -60.70 6.12
CA THR A 116 20.11 -61.94 5.71
C THR A 116 18.61 -61.70 5.69
N GLN A 117 17.97 -61.82 4.52
CA GLN A 117 16.53 -61.68 4.36
C GLN A 117 15.78 -62.94 4.83
N LEU A 118 14.70 -62.75 5.60
CA LEU A 118 13.76 -63.79 6.02
C LEU A 118 12.66 -63.95 4.94
N PRO A 119 12.24 -65.18 4.58
CA PRO A 119 11.24 -65.39 3.53
C PRO A 119 9.84 -64.91 3.94
N PRO A 120 9.02 -64.44 2.97
CA PRO A 120 7.70 -63.88 3.24
C PRO A 120 6.67 -64.95 3.63
N PRO A 121 5.68 -64.62 4.48
CA PRO A 121 4.62 -65.54 4.87
C PRO A 121 3.61 -65.80 3.73
N PRO A 122 2.92 -66.96 3.73
CA PRO A 122 1.98 -67.33 2.67
C PRO A 122 0.71 -66.48 2.71
N LEU A 123 0.21 -66.14 1.50
CA LEU A 123 -0.98 -65.34 1.26
C LEU A 123 -2.25 -66.22 1.31
N THR A 124 -3.18 -65.90 2.20
CA THR A 124 -4.52 -66.51 2.22
C THR A 124 -5.43 -65.78 1.22
N PRO A 125 -6.03 -66.46 0.22
CA PRO A 125 -6.98 -65.83 -0.69
C PRO A 125 -8.39 -65.84 -0.08
N GLY A 126 -8.98 -64.67 0.17
CA GLY A 126 -10.36 -64.59 0.64
C GLY A 126 -10.84 -63.31 1.31
N ALA A 127 -10.13 -62.19 1.22
CA ALA A 127 -10.65 -60.91 1.74
C ALA A 127 -11.60 -60.26 0.72
N PRO A 128 -12.85 -59.89 1.09
CA PRO A 128 -13.74 -59.16 0.20
C PRO A 128 -13.25 -57.72 -0.03
N PRO A 129 -13.60 -57.08 -1.16
CA PRO A 129 -13.18 -55.71 -1.45
C PRO A 129 -13.82 -54.73 -0.47
N VAL A 130 -12.98 -54.04 0.31
CA VAL A 130 -13.41 -52.90 1.13
C VAL A 130 -13.67 -51.72 0.19
N VAL A 131 -14.95 -51.33 0.06
CA VAL A 131 -15.35 -50.13 -0.68
C VAL A 131 -14.93 -48.90 0.11
N ALA A 132 -14.10 -48.05 -0.48
CA ALA A 132 -13.71 -46.77 0.10
C ALA A 132 -14.88 -45.78 0.04
N THR A 133 -15.30 -45.25 1.19
CA THR A 133 -16.24 -44.13 1.26
C THR A 133 -15.51 -42.79 1.08
N PRO A 134 -16.11 -41.79 0.42
CA PRO A 134 -15.49 -40.48 0.26
C PRO A 134 -15.47 -39.74 1.61
N ARG A 135 -14.30 -39.20 1.96
CA ARG A 135 -14.11 -38.35 3.13
C ARG A 135 -14.84 -37.01 2.91
N PRO A 136 -15.69 -36.55 3.84
CA PRO A 136 -16.32 -35.23 3.71
C PRO A 136 -15.25 -34.13 3.75
N GLY A 137 -15.38 -33.19 2.81
CA GLY A 137 -14.48 -32.05 2.64
C GLY A 137 -14.52 -31.10 3.83
N ARG A 138 -13.35 -30.55 4.16
CA ARG A 138 -13.16 -29.52 5.19
C ARG A 138 -13.83 -28.22 4.73
N PRO A 139 -14.68 -27.56 5.54
CA PRO A 139 -15.23 -26.27 5.16
C PRO A 139 -14.13 -25.20 5.09
N ALA A 140 -14.20 -24.38 4.04
CA ALA A 140 -13.38 -23.20 3.87
C ALA A 140 -13.74 -22.14 4.92
N ALA A 141 -12.73 -21.47 5.47
CA ALA A 141 -12.90 -20.37 6.41
C ALA A 141 -13.59 -19.17 5.73
N PRO A 142 -14.42 -18.40 6.46
CA PRO A 142 -15.09 -17.23 5.89
C PRO A 142 -14.09 -16.11 5.59
N ALA A 143 -14.32 -15.42 4.47
CA ALA A 143 -13.60 -14.23 4.05
C ALA A 143 -13.94 -13.05 4.96
N ASN A 144 -12.91 -12.27 5.30
CA ASN A 144 -13.00 -11.11 6.18
C ASN A 144 -13.89 -10.01 5.57
N ASP A 145 -14.92 -9.62 6.31
CA ASP A 145 -15.96 -8.65 5.95
C ASP A 145 -15.59 -7.25 6.46
N GLU A 146 -14.48 -6.70 5.95
CA GLU A 146 -13.90 -5.42 6.40
C GLU A 146 -14.33 -4.21 5.52
N LEU A 147 -15.06 -4.46 4.42
CA LEU A 147 -15.50 -3.41 3.50
C LEU A 147 -16.82 -2.71 3.88
N ALA A 148 -17.57 -3.24 4.85
CA ALA A 148 -18.86 -2.65 5.24
C ALA A 148 -18.74 -1.33 6.02
N ALA A 149 -17.55 -1.02 6.57
CA ALA A 149 -17.32 0.18 7.38
C ALA A 149 -17.17 1.48 6.56
N PHE A 150 -16.92 1.39 5.25
CA PHE A 150 -16.66 2.55 4.39
C PHE A 150 -17.91 3.21 3.81
N ASN A 151 -19.10 2.63 4.04
CA ASN A 151 -20.37 3.14 3.50
C ASN A 151 -21.19 3.94 4.53
N ASN A 152 -20.55 4.58 5.52
CA ASN A 152 -21.28 5.42 6.48
C ASN A 152 -21.52 6.85 5.91
N PRO A 153 -22.77 7.22 5.58
CA PRO A 153 -23.10 8.50 4.95
C PRO A 153 -23.13 9.70 5.90
N VAL A 154 -22.86 9.52 7.20
CA VAL A 154 -22.97 10.59 8.23
C VAL A 154 -21.93 11.71 8.07
N LEU A 155 -20.93 11.57 7.18
CA LEU A 155 -19.90 12.58 6.95
C LEU A 155 -20.31 13.74 6.03
N LEU A 156 -21.51 13.70 5.42
CA LEU A 156 -21.96 14.69 4.43
C LEU A 156 -22.94 15.75 4.96
N GLU A 157 -23.32 15.71 6.25
CA GLU A 157 -24.33 16.62 6.82
C GLU A 157 -23.74 17.85 7.55
N ASN A 158 -22.42 17.94 7.75
CA ASN A 158 -21.81 19.06 8.47
C ASN A 158 -21.53 20.28 7.57
N TYR A 159 -22.57 20.86 6.98
CA TYR A 159 -22.50 22.15 6.29
C TYR A 159 -22.62 23.37 7.23
N GLU A 160 -22.89 23.16 8.52
CA GLU A 160 -23.02 24.22 9.54
C GLU A 160 -21.67 24.91 9.91
N LEU A 161 -20.53 24.36 9.49
CA LEU A 161 -19.19 24.93 9.81
C LEU A 161 -18.79 26.15 8.96
N LEU A 162 -19.60 26.55 7.99
CA LEU A 162 -19.29 27.66 7.10
C LEU A 162 -19.79 29.03 7.60
N GLU A 163 -20.61 29.08 8.66
CA GLU A 163 -21.07 30.34 9.25
C GLU A 163 -19.99 31.03 10.12
N GLU A 164 -18.97 30.30 10.58
CA GLU A 164 -17.90 30.84 11.44
C GLU A 164 -16.72 31.46 10.66
N PHE A 165 -16.73 31.40 9.32
CA PHE A 165 -15.59 31.84 8.49
C PHE A 165 -15.41 33.37 8.42
N ASP A 166 -16.38 34.15 8.92
CA ASP A 166 -16.33 35.61 8.96
C ASP A 166 -15.34 36.16 10.02
N VAL A 167 -14.75 35.29 10.84
CA VAL A 167 -13.86 35.67 11.96
C VAL A 167 -12.37 35.78 11.57
N LEU A 168 -11.97 35.36 10.36
CA LEU A 168 -10.54 35.31 9.97
C LEU A 168 -10.01 36.54 9.20
N PHE A 169 -10.85 37.53 8.89
CA PHE A 169 -10.43 38.74 8.18
C PHE A 169 -10.78 40.00 8.96
N GLU A 170 -10.16 40.19 10.11
CA GLU A 170 -10.07 41.53 10.71
C GLU A 170 -9.08 42.37 9.87
N PRO A 171 -9.50 43.48 9.24
CA PRO A 171 -8.58 44.33 8.48
C PRO A 171 -7.60 45.03 9.43
N VAL A 172 -6.30 44.84 9.21
CA VAL A 172 -5.25 45.60 9.89
C VAL A 172 -5.43 47.09 9.54
N THR A 173 -5.84 47.90 10.51
CA THR A 173 -6.00 49.34 10.35
C THR A 173 -4.62 50.02 10.25
N PRO A 174 -4.38 50.91 9.28
CA PRO A 174 -3.10 51.57 9.10
C PRO A 174 -3.08 52.90 9.89
N GLU A 175 -3.03 52.87 11.23
CA GLU A 175 -2.90 54.10 12.02
C GLU A 175 -1.64 54.19 12.91
N GLU A 176 -0.78 53.18 12.97
CA GLU A 176 0.43 53.25 13.81
C GLU A 176 1.68 53.77 13.08
N LYS A 177 1.52 54.85 12.29
CA LYS A 177 2.64 55.65 11.75
C LYS A 177 2.49 57.12 12.14
N LYS A 178 2.40 57.43 13.44
CA LYS A 178 2.71 58.77 13.97
C LYS A 178 2.78 58.80 15.51
N SER A 179 3.91 58.39 16.09
CA SER A 179 4.61 59.13 17.15
C SER A 179 5.63 58.23 17.85
N LEU A 180 6.84 58.79 18.04
CA LEU A 180 7.98 58.34 18.85
C LEU A 180 9.01 57.45 18.13
#